data_AF-A0A6N7GMU4-F1
#
_entry.id   AF-A0A6N7GMU4-F1
#
_cell.length_a   1.000
_cell.length_b   1.000
_cell.length_c   1.000
_cell.angle_alpha   90.00
_cell.angle_beta   90.00
_cell.angle_gamma   90.00
#
_symmetry.space_group_name_H-M   'P 1'
#
loop_
_entity.id
_entity.type
_entity.pdbx_description
1 polymer ?
#
loop_
_entity_poly.entity_id
_entity_poly.type
_entity_poly.pdbx_seq_one_letter_code
_entity_poly.pdbx_strand_id
1 'polypeptide(L)'
;MAENVSMWRSDDDHRGVMLPPDGETGLVREFFQSHRGYFVDVGANDPTHWSQTFHLEQVGWNGVLIEPQPQLAEALRARSKARVYAVACSSPENSGRTMPLKLAGPYSTLNRLPRVAGATIAGSIDVPIKTLDEVLANAGAPSPIDFISIDVEGHEREVLRGLDLDRWRPRLILIEDHVLHRHLHNDLVSRGYIWTRRTGLNSWYVSAGSKPALNFGGRLRFFRKYYLGVPFRRLRDVVRRCRQ
;
A
#
# COMPACT_ATOMS: atom_id res chain seq x y z
N MET A 1 -23.67 55.61 -19.27
CA MET A 1 -22.26 55.27 -19.49
C MET A 1 -22.12 53.79 -19.13
N ALA A 2 -22.54 52.81 -19.95
CA ALA A 2 -21.95 52.41 -21.24
C ALA A 2 -20.41 52.39 -21.11
N GLU A 3 -19.73 51.25 -21.20
CA GLU A 3 -19.66 50.39 -22.38
C GLU A 3 -19.52 48.87 -22.10
N ASN A 4 -20.14 48.11 -23.01
CA ASN A 4 -19.96 46.69 -23.29
C ASN A 4 -18.59 46.41 -23.93
N VAL A 5 -18.17 45.14 -23.94
CA VAL A 5 -17.70 44.33 -25.10
C VAL A 5 -17.23 42.98 -24.52
N SER A 6 -18.08 41.96 -24.59
CA SER A 6 -18.07 40.84 -25.57
C SER A 6 -17.31 39.60 -25.01
N MET A 7 -18.01 38.51 -24.74
CA MET A 7 -18.35 37.43 -25.68
C MET A 7 -17.22 36.40 -25.79
N TRP A 8 -17.26 35.36 -24.96
CA TRP A 8 -16.84 34.00 -25.32
C TRP A 8 -17.78 32.98 -24.64
N ARG A 9 -18.60 32.32 -25.46
CA ARG A 9 -19.19 31.01 -25.20
C ARG A 9 -18.26 29.94 -25.79
N SER A 10 -18.53 28.68 -25.44
CA SER A 10 -17.86 27.41 -25.82
C SER A 10 -16.57 27.14 -25.06
N ASP A 11 -16.18 25.92 -24.72
CA ASP A 11 -16.77 24.58 -24.59
C ASP A 11 -15.66 23.76 -23.89
N ASP A 12 -16.03 22.67 -23.21
CA ASP A 12 -15.18 21.52 -22.83
C ASP A 12 -13.64 21.71 -22.75
N ASP A 13 -13.11 21.68 -21.53
CA ASP A 13 -11.84 20.95 -21.31
C ASP A 13 -11.80 20.37 -19.88
N HIS A 14 -12.35 19.16 -19.74
CA HIS A 14 -12.02 18.27 -18.63
C HIS A 14 -10.55 17.80 -18.77
N ARG A 15 -9.60 18.68 -18.44
CA ARG A 15 -8.18 18.31 -18.26
C ARG A 15 -7.71 18.60 -16.85
N GLY A 16 -8.27 17.85 -15.91
CA GLY A 16 -7.61 17.53 -14.63
C GLY A 16 -6.66 16.34 -14.80
N VAL A 17 -5.63 16.47 -15.62
CA VAL A 17 -4.57 15.48 -15.86
C VAL A 17 -3.26 16.16 -15.49
N MET A 18 -2.33 15.68 -14.68
CA MET A 18 -2.14 14.44 -13.93
C MET A 18 -0.77 14.70 -13.26
N LEU A 19 -0.69 14.79 -11.92
CA LEU A 19 0.62 14.92 -11.27
C LEU A 19 1.41 13.63 -11.57
N PRO A 20 2.63 13.69 -12.15
CA PRO A 20 3.52 12.56 -12.17
C PRO A 20 4.24 12.51 -10.81
N PRO A 21 4.03 11.50 -9.95
CA PRO A 21 4.82 11.39 -8.74
C PRO A 21 6.09 10.64 -9.12
N ASP A 22 7.23 11.33 -9.11
CA ASP A 22 8.54 10.69 -9.06
C ASP A 22 8.68 10.00 -7.69
N GLY A 23 8.03 8.83 -7.52
CA GLY A 23 7.89 8.12 -6.25
C GLY A 23 7.03 6.85 -6.36
N GLU A 24 6.69 6.21 -5.24
CA GLU A 24 5.93 4.94 -5.20
C GLU A 24 4.54 5.08 -5.83
N THR A 25 3.81 6.14 -5.51
CA THR A 25 2.52 6.52 -6.09
C THR A 25 2.52 6.47 -7.61
N GLY A 26 3.57 7.02 -8.25
CA GLY A 26 3.68 7.03 -9.71
C GLY A 26 3.90 5.65 -10.29
N LEU A 27 4.66 4.82 -9.58
CA LEU A 27 4.91 3.42 -9.97
C LEU A 27 3.67 2.54 -9.82
N VAL A 28 2.85 2.77 -8.77
CA VAL A 28 1.56 2.08 -8.61
C VAL A 28 0.63 2.47 -9.77
N ARG A 29 0.52 3.77 -10.07
CA ARG A 29 -0.25 4.25 -11.23
C ARG A 29 0.28 3.69 -12.56
N GLU A 30 1.61 3.61 -12.75
CA GLU A 30 2.21 3.00 -13.95
C GLU A 30 1.85 1.51 -14.07
N PHE A 31 1.83 0.79 -12.94
CA PHE A 31 1.49 -0.63 -12.90
C PHE A 31 0.05 -0.89 -13.33
N PHE A 32 -0.90 -0.07 -12.86
CA PHE A 32 -2.32 -0.24 -13.17
C PHE A 32 -2.81 0.54 -14.39
N GLN A 33 -2.04 1.50 -14.89
CA GLN A 33 -2.40 2.34 -16.05
C GLN A 33 -3.78 3.00 -15.85
N SER A 34 -4.74 2.75 -16.75
CA SER A 34 -6.11 3.26 -16.68
C SER A 34 -7.07 2.36 -15.91
N HIS A 35 -6.60 1.24 -15.36
CA HIS A 35 -7.42 0.30 -14.59
C HIS A 35 -7.95 0.97 -13.32
N ARG A 36 -9.24 0.77 -13.04
CA ARG A 36 -9.89 1.12 -11.78
C ARG A 36 -10.16 -0.17 -11.03
N GLY A 37 -9.74 -0.22 -9.77
CA GLY A 37 -9.68 -1.46 -9.02
C GLY A 37 -10.06 -1.31 -7.56
N TYR A 38 -9.75 -2.36 -6.80
CA TYR A 38 -9.97 -2.42 -5.37
C TYR A 38 -8.63 -2.40 -4.62
N PHE A 39 -8.47 -1.47 -3.67
CA PHE A 39 -7.30 -1.40 -2.81
C PHE A 39 -7.59 -1.87 -1.39
N VAL A 40 -6.54 -2.29 -0.69
CA VAL A 40 -6.53 -2.54 0.75
C VAL A 40 -5.29 -1.85 1.32
N ASP A 41 -5.49 -1.02 2.34
CA ASP A 41 -4.40 -0.33 3.04
C ASP A 41 -4.38 -0.77 4.51
N VAL A 42 -3.36 -1.52 4.90
CA VAL A 42 -3.18 -2.02 6.27
C VAL A 42 -2.14 -1.16 6.98
N GLY A 43 -2.57 -0.40 7.98
CA GLY A 43 -1.78 0.70 8.56
C GLY A 43 -1.97 2.00 7.78
N ALA A 44 -3.23 2.34 7.47
CA ALA A 44 -3.57 3.44 6.57
C ALA A 44 -3.16 4.83 7.11
N ASN A 45 -2.98 4.98 8.43
CA ASN A 45 -2.47 6.19 9.07
C ASN A 45 -3.20 7.49 8.64
N ASP A 46 -2.49 8.51 8.16
CA ASP A 46 -3.09 9.78 7.72
C ASP A 46 -3.82 9.62 6.38
N PRO A 47 -5.04 10.17 6.23
CA PRO A 47 -5.84 10.00 5.01
C PRO A 47 -5.28 10.67 3.76
N THR A 48 -4.24 11.50 3.87
CA THR A 48 -3.71 12.32 2.77
C THR A 48 -2.19 12.30 2.69
N HIS A 49 -1.51 12.53 3.80
CA HIS A 49 -0.06 12.56 3.88
C HIS A 49 0.47 11.14 3.89
N TRP A 50 1.40 10.84 2.98
CA TRP A 50 2.05 9.54 2.88
C TRP A 50 1.12 8.35 2.57
N SER A 51 -0.17 8.60 2.28
CA SER A 51 -1.12 7.55 1.94
C SER A 51 -0.73 6.82 0.65
N GLN A 52 -0.69 5.50 0.72
CA GLN A 52 -0.42 4.63 -0.42
C GLN A 52 -1.64 4.44 -1.34
N THR A 53 -2.83 4.88 -0.92
CA THR A 53 -4.09 4.56 -1.61
C THR A 53 -4.97 5.77 -1.94
N PHE A 54 -4.78 6.92 -1.27
CA PHE A 54 -5.55 8.13 -1.53
C PHE A 54 -5.52 8.56 -3.01
N HIS A 55 -4.35 8.45 -3.64
CA HIS A 55 -4.16 8.78 -5.05
C HIS A 55 -4.92 7.87 -6.03
N LEU A 56 -5.27 6.64 -5.61
CA LEU A 56 -6.09 5.69 -6.37
C LEU A 56 -7.57 6.01 -6.17
N GLU A 57 -7.97 6.32 -4.94
CA GLU A 57 -9.33 6.75 -4.62
C GLU A 57 -9.73 7.98 -5.44
N GLN A 58 -8.82 8.96 -5.58
CA GLN A 58 -9.02 10.15 -6.41
C GLN A 58 -9.32 9.85 -7.89
N VAL A 59 -8.86 8.69 -8.40
CA VAL A 59 -9.14 8.23 -9.77
C VAL A 59 -10.22 7.15 -9.81
N GLY A 60 -11.06 7.10 -8.77
CA GLY A 60 -12.28 6.31 -8.69
C GLY A 60 -12.07 4.83 -8.33
N TRP A 61 -10.94 4.50 -7.70
CA TRP A 61 -10.83 3.22 -6.99
C TRP A 61 -11.69 3.24 -5.72
N ASN A 62 -12.07 2.07 -5.27
CA ASN A 62 -12.69 1.87 -3.96
C ASN A 62 -11.83 0.88 -3.15
N GLY A 63 -12.10 0.72 -1.86
CA GLY A 63 -11.27 -0.18 -1.06
C GLY A 63 -11.61 -0.24 0.41
N VAL A 64 -10.63 -0.73 1.15
CA VAL A 64 -10.62 -0.84 2.61
C VAL A 64 -9.39 -0.15 3.17
N LEU A 65 -9.60 0.62 4.22
CA LEU A 65 -8.56 1.25 5.04
C LEU A 65 -8.63 0.63 6.45
N ILE A 66 -7.50 0.19 6.98
CA ILE A 66 -7.39 -0.42 8.30
C ILE A 66 -6.41 0.39 9.12
N GLU A 67 -6.88 0.96 10.23
CA GLU A 67 -6.08 1.80 11.11
C GLU A 67 -6.54 1.62 12.57
N PRO A 68 -5.70 1.08 13.47
CA PRO A 68 -6.11 0.80 14.84
C PRO A 68 -6.24 2.03 15.75
N GLN A 69 -5.60 3.15 15.43
CA GLN A 69 -5.70 4.37 16.25
C GLN A 69 -7.04 5.07 15.98
N PRO A 70 -7.92 5.23 17.00
CA PRO A 70 -9.28 5.74 16.80
C PRO A 70 -9.34 7.10 16.10
N GLN A 71 -8.43 8.02 16.46
CA GLN A 71 -8.38 9.38 15.91
C GLN A 71 -8.04 9.38 14.41
N LEU A 72 -7.10 8.52 14.00
CA LEU A 72 -6.74 8.38 12.59
C LEU A 72 -7.84 7.65 11.81
N ALA A 73 -8.47 6.63 12.40
CA ALA A 73 -9.63 5.96 11.81
C ALA A 73 -10.81 6.92 11.60
N GLU A 74 -11.07 7.83 12.53
CA GLU A 74 -12.07 8.89 12.36
C GLU A 74 -11.70 9.88 11.25
N ALA A 75 -10.44 10.31 11.18
CA ALA A 75 -9.95 11.16 10.10
C ALA A 75 -10.10 10.49 8.72
N LEU A 76 -9.78 9.18 8.63
CA LEU A 76 -9.99 8.38 7.43
C LEU A 76 -11.47 8.32 7.04
N ARG A 77 -12.38 8.10 8.00
CA ARG A 77 -13.84 8.09 7.73
C ARG A 77 -14.38 9.43 7.27
N ALA A 78 -13.85 10.53 7.81
CA ALA A 78 -14.26 11.86 7.42
C ALA A 78 -13.79 12.22 5.99
N ARG A 79 -12.67 11.64 5.55
CA ARG A 79 -12.00 12.03 4.28
C ARG A 79 -12.26 11.08 3.12
N SER A 80 -12.33 9.78 3.39
CA SER A 80 -12.38 8.71 2.40
C SER A 80 -13.80 8.14 2.24
N LYS A 81 -14.11 7.71 1.02
CA LYS A 81 -15.31 6.94 0.66
C LYS A 81 -15.10 5.44 0.84
N ALA A 82 -13.85 5.00 1.06
CA ALA A 82 -13.52 3.61 1.34
C ALA A 82 -14.06 3.17 2.71
N ARG A 83 -14.23 1.85 2.90
CA ARG A 83 -14.64 1.31 4.20
C ARG A 83 -13.46 1.39 5.18
N VAL A 84 -13.69 1.90 6.39
CA VAL A 84 -12.65 2.07 7.41
C VAL A 84 -12.88 1.17 8.61
N TYR A 85 -11.89 0.34 8.94
CA TYR A 85 -11.90 -0.56 10.09
C TYR A 85 -10.91 -0.09 11.15
N ALA A 86 -11.43 0.21 12.34
CA ALA A 86 -10.64 0.62 13.51
C ALA A 86 -10.13 -0.61 14.28
N VAL A 87 -9.28 -1.40 13.63
CA VAL A 87 -8.71 -2.66 14.14
C VAL A 87 -7.26 -2.76 13.71
N ALA A 88 -6.46 -3.57 14.41
CA ALA A 88 -5.17 -4.01 13.88
C ALA A 88 -5.28 -5.41 13.27
N CYS A 89 -4.61 -5.62 12.13
CA CYS A 89 -4.54 -6.93 11.50
C CYS A 89 -3.40 -7.77 12.10
N SER A 90 -3.64 -9.05 12.30
CA SER A 90 -2.64 -9.99 12.79
C SER A 90 -2.97 -11.42 12.35
N SER A 91 -2.27 -12.38 12.91
CA SER A 91 -2.41 -13.79 12.64
C SER A 91 -3.71 -14.36 13.23
N PRO A 92 -4.19 -15.51 12.73
CA PRO A 92 -5.41 -16.14 13.22
C PRO A 92 -5.40 -16.40 14.73
N GLU A 93 -4.25 -16.71 15.30
CA GLU A 93 -4.09 -16.99 16.74
C GLU A 93 -4.35 -15.77 17.63
N ASN A 94 -4.17 -14.57 17.08
CA ASN A 94 -4.43 -13.31 17.77
C ASN A 94 -5.84 -12.76 17.53
N SER A 95 -6.58 -13.29 16.55
CA SER A 95 -7.90 -12.76 16.21
C SER A 95 -8.92 -12.90 17.34
N GLY A 96 -9.79 -11.90 17.47
CA GLY A 96 -10.83 -11.85 18.49
C GLY A 96 -10.35 -11.37 19.86
N ARG A 97 -9.05 -11.05 19.99
CA ARG A 97 -8.45 -10.50 21.21
C ARG A 97 -8.29 -8.98 21.10
N THR A 98 -7.97 -8.36 22.22
CA THR A 98 -7.36 -7.03 22.25
C THR A 98 -5.86 -7.17 22.50
N MET A 99 -5.06 -6.31 21.88
CA MET A 99 -3.61 -6.25 22.12
C MET A 99 -3.15 -4.80 22.31
N PRO A 100 -2.09 -4.58 23.11
CA PRO A 100 -1.56 -3.25 23.32
C PRO A 100 -0.82 -2.75 22.07
N LEU A 101 -1.33 -1.69 21.46
CA LEU A 101 -0.65 -0.89 20.45
C LEU A 101 0.22 0.17 21.14
N LYS A 102 1.52 0.21 20.83
CA LYS A 102 2.44 1.26 21.29
C LYS A 102 2.29 2.49 20.39
N LEU A 103 1.94 3.62 21.00
CA LEU A 103 1.75 4.88 20.30
C LEU A 103 3.11 5.58 20.14
N ALA A 104 3.57 5.73 18.90
CA ALA A 104 4.83 6.37 18.54
C ALA A 104 4.68 7.25 17.29
N GLY A 105 3.55 7.97 17.20
CA GLY A 105 3.21 8.79 16.03
C GLY A 105 3.03 7.91 14.78
N PRO A 106 3.68 8.22 13.64
CA PRO A 106 3.59 7.40 12.44
C PRO A 106 4.20 6.00 12.63
N TYR A 107 5.04 5.80 13.65
CA TYR A 107 5.75 4.55 13.92
C TYR A 107 5.04 3.65 14.94
N SER A 108 3.73 3.82 15.12
CA SER A 108 2.95 3.07 16.11
C SER A 108 2.85 1.60 15.73
N THR A 109 3.04 0.69 16.70
CA THR A 109 3.25 -0.74 16.40
C THR A 109 2.62 -1.66 17.46
N LEU A 110 2.27 -2.88 17.04
CA LEU A 110 1.90 -3.98 17.95
C LEU A 110 3.11 -4.68 18.57
N ASN A 111 4.32 -4.40 18.06
CA ASN A 111 5.54 -4.93 18.64
C ASN A 111 5.89 -4.27 19.97
N ARG A 112 6.74 -4.93 20.77
CA ARG A 112 7.14 -4.42 22.10
C ARG A 112 7.87 -3.07 22.02
N LEU A 113 8.62 -2.84 20.95
CA LEU A 113 9.38 -1.62 20.70
C LEU A 113 9.11 -1.16 19.26
N PRO A 114 9.03 0.16 19.02
CA PRO A 114 9.04 0.71 17.67
C PRO A 114 10.24 0.23 16.87
N ARG A 115 10.05 0.05 15.57
CA ARG A 115 11.11 -0.39 14.67
C ARG A 115 12.14 0.71 14.41
N VAL A 116 11.73 1.99 14.46
CA VAL A 116 12.60 3.14 14.27
C VAL A 116 13.35 3.48 15.57
N ALA A 117 14.69 3.40 15.52
CA ALA A 117 15.54 3.78 16.63
C ALA A 117 15.37 5.27 16.96
N GLY A 118 15.09 5.58 18.23
CA GLY A 118 14.81 6.94 18.69
C GLY A 118 13.34 7.37 18.60
N ALA A 119 12.44 6.52 18.11
CA ALA A 119 11.01 6.78 18.21
C ALA A 119 10.57 6.77 19.69
N THR A 120 9.91 7.84 20.12
CA THR A 120 9.43 7.99 21.48
C THR A 120 8.05 7.35 21.62
N ILE A 121 7.93 6.38 22.52
CA ILE A 121 6.64 5.80 22.89
C ILE A 121 5.91 6.82 23.79
N ALA A 122 4.85 7.42 23.26
CA ALA A 122 4.00 8.37 23.97
C ALA A 122 2.96 7.68 24.88
N GLY A 123 2.66 6.41 24.62
CA GLY A 123 1.70 5.65 25.40
C GLY A 123 1.37 4.29 24.79
N SER A 124 0.31 3.66 25.30
CA SER A 124 -0.22 2.41 24.78
C SER A 124 -1.73 2.42 24.87
N ILE A 125 -2.42 1.89 23.86
CA ILE A 125 -3.86 1.66 23.87
C ILE A 125 -4.14 0.20 23.52
N ASP A 126 -5.20 -0.38 24.07
CA ASP A 126 -5.64 -1.71 23.67
C ASP A 126 -6.55 -1.60 22.44
N VAL A 127 -6.20 -2.32 21.39
CA VAL A 127 -6.92 -2.29 20.11
C VAL A 127 -7.46 -3.68 19.74
N PRO A 128 -8.65 -3.76 19.13
CA PRO A 128 -9.20 -5.03 18.68
C PRO A 128 -8.37 -5.61 17.53
N ILE A 129 -8.17 -6.92 17.57
CA ILE A 129 -7.41 -7.67 16.57
C ILE A 129 -8.32 -8.49 15.68
N LYS A 130 -8.05 -8.42 14.37
CA LYS A 130 -8.70 -9.22 13.34
C LYS A 130 -7.67 -9.84 12.40
N THR A 131 -8.03 -10.94 11.76
CA THR A 131 -7.32 -11.35 10.54
C THR A 131 -7.65 -10.40 9.39
N LEU A 132 -6.74 -10.27 8.43
CA LEU A 132 -7.04 -9.50 7.23
C LEU A 132 -8.17 -10.16 6.43
N ASP A 133 -8.24 -11.49 6.41
CA ASP A 133 -9.35 -12.25 5.82
C ASP A 133 -10.72 -11.86 6.37
N GLU A 134 -10.88 -11.74 7.69
CA GLU A 134 -12.13 -11.32 8.31
C GLU A 134 -12.52 -9.91 7.88
N VAL A 135 -11.56 -8.98 7.87
CA VAL A 135 -11.81 -7.60 7.44
C VAL A 135 -12.28 -7.57 5.99
N LEU A 136 -11.58 -8.28 5.09
CA LEU A 136 -11.91 -8.32 3.67
C LEU A 136 -13.26 -8.99 3.40
N ALA A 137 -13.57 -10.08 4.12
CA ALA A 137 -14.87 -10.73 4.03
C ALA A 137 -16.00 -9.81 4.49
N ASN A 138 -15.84 -9.14 5.63
CA ASN A 138 -16.83 -8.19 6.15
C ASN A 138 -16.98 -6.96 5.24
N ALA A 139 -15.91 -6.56 4.56
CA ALA A 139 -15.93 -5.48 3.58
C ALA A 139 -16.63 -5.86 2.26
N GLY A 140 -16.95 -7.15 2.05
CA GLY A 140 -17.43 -7.65 0.77
C GLY A 140 -16.40 -7.38 -0.34
N ALA A 141 -15.11 -7.47 -0.01
CA ALA A 141 -14.04 -7.21 -0.95
C ALA A 141 -14.11 -8.19 -2.15
N PRO A 142 -13.75 -7.75 -3.36
CA PRO A 142 -13.67 -8.64 -4.50
C PRO A 142 -12.48 -9.59 -4.37
N SER A 143 -12.55 -10.73 -5.06
CA SER A 143 -11.39 -11.57 -5.35
C SER A 143 -11.30 -11.81 -6.86
N PRO A 144 -10.14 -11.57 -7.50
CA PRO A 144 -8.88 -11.13 -6.90
C PRO A 144 -8.89 -9.66 -6.47
N ILE A 145 -8.04 -9.31 -5.50
CA ILE A 145 -7.77 -7.93 -5.09
C ILE A 145 -6.74 -7.32 -6.03
N ASP A 146 -6.89 -6.04 -6.39
CA ASP A 146 -5.93 -5.40 -7.28
C ASP A 146 -4.66 -4.98 -6.53
N PHE A 147 -4.80 -4.22 -5.45
CA PHE A 147 -3.66 -3.65 -4.72
C PHE A 147 -3.80 -3.85 -3.21
N ILE A 148 -2.73 -4.31 -2.56
CA ILE A 148 -2.59 -4.28 -1.10
C ILE A 148 -1.32 -3.51 -0.73
N SER A 149 -1.46 -2.57 0.20
CA SER A 149 -0.38 -1.93 0.94
C SER A 149 -0.39 -2.46 2.39
N ILE A 150 0.77 -2.86 2.92
CA ILE A 150 0.95 -3.31 4.30
C ILE A 150 2.13 -2.57 4.90
N ASP A 151 1.86 -1.67 5.83
CA ASP A 151 2.85 -0.93 6.61
C ASP A 151 2.36 -0.85 8.05
N VAL A 152 2.84 -1.77 8.88
CA VAL A 152 2.36 -1.94 10.27
C VAL A 152 3.52 -1.94 11.26
N GLU A 153 4.60 -1.25 10.89
CA GLU A 153 5.75 -0.94 11.75
C GLU A 153 6.32 -2.18 12.45
N GLY A 154 6.46 -3.24 11.66
CA GLY A 154 7.12 -4.48 12.00
C GLY A 154 6.25 -5.68 12.28
N HIS A 155 4.93 -5.56 12.12
CA HIS A 155 3.98 -6.66 12.32
C HIS A 155 3.56 -7.35 11.01
N GLU A 156 4.23 -7.04 9.90
CA GLU A 156 3.84 -7.43 8.53
C GLU A 156 3.65 -8.95 8.37
N ARG A 157 4.54 -9.74 8.96
CA ARG A 157 4.48 -11.21 8.86
C ARG A 157 3.24 -11.79 9.53
N GLU A 158 2.81 -11.22 10.65
CA GLU A 158 1.62 -11.68 11.34
C GLU A 158 0.36 -11.28 10.54
N VAL A 159 0.36 -10.10 9.91
CA VAL A 159 -0.68 -9.72 8.93
C VAL A 159 -0.75 -10.74 7.78
N LEU A 160 0.38 -11.13 7.19
CA LEU A 160 0.42 -12.13 6.09
C LEU A 160 -0.05 -13.52 6.53
N ARG A 161 0.12 -13.89 7.80
CA ARG A 161 -0.43 -15.14 8.34
C ARG A 161 -1.96 -15.10 8.46
N GLY A 162 -2.55 -13.92 8.62
CA GLY A 162 -3.99 -13.70 8.64
C GLY A 162 -4.60 -13.39 7.26
N LEU A 163 -3.87 -13.65 6.17
CA LEU A 163 -4.31 -13.43 4.80
C LEU A 163 -4.17 -14.70 3.96
N ASP A 164 -5.30 -15.19 3.44
CA ASP A 164 -5.32 -16.25 2.45
C ASP A 164 -4.99 -15.70 1.06
N LEU A 165 -3.72 -15.84 0.67
CA LEU A 165 -3.21 -15.37 -0.62
C LEU A 165 -3.74 -16.19 -1.81
N ASP A 166 -4.19 -17.42 -1.61
CA ASP A 166 -4.79 -18.24 -2.66
C ASP A 166 -6.25 -17.82 -2.92
N ARG A 167 -6.95 -17.39 -1.87
CA ARG A 167 -8.30 -16.83 -1.96
C ARG A 167 -8.29 -15.43 -2.54
N TRP A 168 -7.57 -14.49 -1.95
CA TRP A 168 -7.68 -13.07 -2.29
C TRP A 168 -6.81 -12.66 -3.47
N ARG A 169 -5.73 -13.41 -3.72
CA ARG A 169 -4.78 -13.26 -4.84
C ARG A 169 -4.50 -11.79 -5.25
N PRO A 170 -4.02 -10.93 -4.34
CA PRO A 170 -3.58 -9.58 -4.70
C PRO A 170 -2.71 -9.56 -5.96
N ARG A 171 -3.03 -8.70 -6.92
CA ARG A 171 -2.21 -8.54 -8.15
C ARG A 171 -0.88 -7.84 -7.85
N LEU A 172 -0.91 -6.84 -6.97
CA LEU A 172 0.26 -6.15 -6.45
C LEU A 172 0.18 -6.07 -4.92
N ILE A 173 1.26 -6.47 -4.26
CA ILE A 173 1.49 -6.26 -2.83
C ILE A 173 2.68 -5.32 -2.68
N LEU A 174 2.44 -4.20 -2.00
CA LEU A 174 3.47 -3.32 -1.46
C LEU A 174 3.54 -3.57 0.04
N ILE A 175 4.72 -3.91 0.55
CA ILE A 175 4.89 -4.30 1.96
C ILE A 175 6.17 -3.72 2.54
N GLU A 176 6.08 -3.13 3.72
CA GLU A 176 7.25 -2.60 4.43
C GLU A 176 8.21 -3.75 4.78
N ASP A 177 9.47 -3.63 4.36
CA ASP A 177 10.50 -4.63 4.63
C ASP A 177 11.88 -3.97 4.80
N HIS A 178 12.36 -3.98 6.04
CA HIS A 178 13.72 -3.53 6.40
C HIS A 178 14.81 -4.53 5.97
N VAL A 179 14.42 -5.71 5.47
CA VAL A 179 15.31 -6.76 4.95
C VAL A 179 16.33 -7.24 5.99
N LEU A 180 15.98 -7.14 7.28
CA LEU A 180 16.79 -7.69 8.37
C LEU A 180 16.85 -9.22 8.30
N HIS A 181 15.77 -9.83 7.81
CA HIS A 181 15.65 -11.28 7.63
C HIS A 181 14.90 -11.61 6.32
N ARG A 182 15.10 -12.82 5.80
CA ARG A 182 14.43 -13.28 4.56
C ARG A 182 13.05 -13.92 4.79
N HIS A 183 12.53 -13.91 6.01
CA HIS A 183 11.32 -14.67 6.33
C HIS A 183 10.08 -14.17 5.58
N LEU A 184 9.87 -12.86 5.51
CA LEU A 184 8.76 -12.26 4.77
C LEU A 184 8.85 -12.59 3.28
N HIS A 185 10.06 -12.41 2.72
CA HIS A 185 10.35 -12.76 1.33
C HIS A 185 10.07 -14.23 1.03
N ASN A 186 10.58 -15.14 1.86
CA ASN A 186 10.40 -16.58 1.69
C ASN A 186 8.91 -16.97 1.78
N ASP A 187 8.15 -16.35 2.70
CA ASP A 187 6.72 -16.60 2.85
C ASP A 187 5.94 -16.25 1.58
N LEU A 188 6.12 -15.02 1.06
CA LEU A 188 5.46 -14.59 -0.17
C LEU A 188 5.88 -15.42 -1.39
N VAL A 189 7.19 -15.70 -1.54
CA VAL A 189 7.68 -16.53 -2.66
C VAL A 189 7.12 -17.95 -2.61
N SER A 190 7.06 -18.54 -1.41
CA SER A 190 6.48 -19.89 -1.24
C SER A 190 4.99 -19.95 -1.58
N ARG A 191 4.28 -18.81 -1.50
CA ARG A 191 2.86 -18.65 -1.82
C ARG A 191 2.62 -18.07 -3.22
N GLY A 192 3.58 -18.24 -4.14
CA GLY A 192 3.40 -17.91 -5.55
C GLY A 192 3.56 -16.43 -5.92
N TYR A 193 4.20 -15.62 -5.07
CA TYR A 193 4.52 -14.23 -5.38
C TYR A 193 5.95 -14.04 -5.86
N ILE A 194 6.14 -13.14 -6.82
CA ILE A 194 7.45 -12.80 -7.38
C ILE A 194 7.84 -11.41 -6.88
N TRP A 195 9.00 -11.32 -6.21
CA TRP A 195 9.59 -10.04 -5.84
C TRP A 195 10.08 -9.30 -7.10
N THR A 196 9.68 -8.04 -7.26
CA THR A 196 9.99 -7.25 -8.47
C THR A 196 10.96 -6.10 -8.22
N ARG A 197 10.84 -5.41 -7.08
CA ARG A 197 11.68 -4.26 -6.72
C ARG A 197 11.52 -3.88 -5.25
N ARG A 198 12.34 -2.92 -4.83
CA ARG A 198 12.22 -2.20 -3.57
C ARG A 198 12.32 -0.69 -3.81
N THR A 199 11.53 0.09 -3.09
CA THR A 199 11.54 1.56 -3.08
C THR A 199 11.60 2.00 -1.62
N GLY A 200 12.65 2.69 -1.21
CA GLY A 200 12.86 2.99 0.21
C GLY A 200 12.84 1.71 1.05
N LEU A 201 11.89 1.64 1.98
CA LEU A 201 11.65 0.50 2.86
C LEU A 201 10.63 -0.51 2.30
N ASN A 202 9.93 -0.20 1.22
CA ASN A 202 8.86 -1.06 0.70
C ASN A 202 9.32 -2.02 -0.38
N SER A 203 8.97 -3.29 -0.24
CA SER A 203 9.16 -4.34 -1.22
C SER A 203 7.90 -4.59 -2.04
N TRP A 204 8.07 -4.86 -3.34
CA TRP A 204 6.98 -5.02 -4.30
C TRP A 204 6.89 -6.46 -4.77
N TYR A 205 5.73 -7.08 -4.61
CA TYR A 205 5.45 -8.45 -5.02
C TYR A 205 4.26 -8.51 -5.96
N VAL A 206 4.36 -9.36 -6.99
CA VAL A 206 3.26 -9.61 -7.94
C VAL A 206 2.89 -11.08 -7.94
N SER A 207 1.61 -11.39 -8.09
CA SER A 207 1.17 -12.78 -8.19
C SER A 207 1.74 -13.42 -9.47
N ALA A 208 2.38 -14.58 -9.37
CA ALA A 208 2.94 -15.29 -10.54
C ALA A 208 1.87 -15.65 -11.58
N GLY A 209 0.62 -15.87 -11.15
CA GLY A 209 -0.53 -16.15 -12.01
C GLY A 209 -1.11 -14.90 -12.69
N SER A 210 -0.83 -13.70 -12.16
CA SER A 210 -1.23 -12.45 -12.78
C SER A 210 -0.30 -12.13 -13.94
N LYS A 211 -0.57 -12.72 -15.12
CA LYS A 211 0.05 -12.22 -16.36
C LYS A 211 -0.31 -10.74 -16.45
N PRO A 212 0.66 -9.81 -16.47
CA PRO A 212 0.35 -8.42 -16.68
C PRO A 212 -0.47 -8.33 -17.97
N ALA A 213 -1.60 -7.61 -17.94
CA ALA A 213 -2.35 -7.24 -19.13
C ALA A 213 -1.53 -6.19 -19.91
N LEU A 214 -0.33 -6.58 -20.31
CA LEU A 214 0.63 -5.76 -20.99
C LEU A 214 0.72 -6.30 -22.41
N ASN A 215 0.49 -5.42 -23.36
CA ASN A 215 0.76 -5.64 -24.78
C ASN A 215 2.24 -6.06 -24.91
N PHE A 216 2.66 -6.69 -26.00
CA PHE A 216 4.03 -7.21 -26.17
C PHE A 216 5.13 -6.19 -25.78
N GLY A 217 4.97 -4.92 -26.17
CA GLY A 217 5.89 -3.84 -25.77
C GLY A 217 5.83 -3.42 -24.30
N GLY A 218 4.70 -3.64 -23.63
CA GLY A 218 4.56 -3.52 -22.17
C GLY A 218 5.24 -4.69 -21.44
N ARG A 219 5.12 -5.93 -21.94
CA ARG A 219 5.82 -7.10 -21.38
C ARG A 219 7.33 -6.97 -21.53
N LEU A 220 7.82 -6.47 -22.67
CA LEU A 220 9.24 -6.23 -22.87
C LEU A 220 9.77 -5.09 -21.99
N ARG A 221 8.98 -4.01 -21.79
CA ARG A 221 9.31 -2.94 -20.83
C ARG A 221 9.26 -3.43 -19.40
N PHE A 222 8.29 -4.24 -19.02
CA PHE A 222 8.22 -4.87 -17.70
C PHE A 222 9.42 -5.78 -17.48
N PHE A 223 9.73 -6.67 -18.43
CA PHE A 223 10.89 -7.56 -18.35
C PHE A 223 12.22 -6.79 -18.33
N ARG A 224 12.43 -5.81 -19.22
CA ARG A 224 13.66 -4.98 -19.21
C ARG A 224 13.78 -4.11 -17.96
N LYS A 225 12.74 -3.36 -17.60
CA LYS A 225 12.76 -2.37 -16.51
C LYS A 225 12.65 -3.04 -15.13
N TYR A 226 12.07 -4.24 -15.02
CA TYR A 226 11.80 -4.88 -13.72
C TYR A 226 12.62 -6.17 -13.49
N TYR A 227 13.04 -6.91 -14.54
CA TYR A 227 13.91 -8.10 -14.37
C TYR A 227 15.38 -7.84 -14.75
N LEU A 228 15.64 -7.18 -15.89
CA LEU A 228 17.02 -6.92 -16.35
C LEU A 228 17.67 -5.65 -15.80
N GLY A 229 16.88 -4.66 -15.36
CA GLY A 229 17.38 -3.39 -14.82
C GLY A 229 17.80 -3.44 -13.35
N VAL A 230 17.47 -4.52 -12.63
CA VAL A 230 17.76 -4.66 -11.19
C VAL A 230 19.26 -4.82 -10.88
N PRO A 231 20.05 -5.63 -11.63
CA PRO A 231 21.50 -5.70 -11.44
C PRO A 231 22.19 -4.36 -11.68
N PHE A 232 21.82 -3.65 -12.75
CA PHE A 232 22.42 -2.36 -13.12
C PHE A 232 22.10 -1.24 -12.12
N ARG A 233 20.88 -1.20 -11.56
CA ARG A 233 20.54 -0.23 -10.51
C ARG A 233 21.25 -0.53 -9.19
N ARG A 234 21.35 -1.81 -8.79
CA ARG A 234 22.15 -2.21 -7.62
C ARG A 234 23.61 -1.76 -7.75
N LEU A 235 24.21 -1.95 -8.93
CA LEU A 235 25.57 -1.50 -9.19
C LEU A 235 25.70 0.03 -9.06
N ARG A 236 24.73 0.78 -9.60
CA ARG A 236 24.74 2.25 -9.54
C ARG A 236 24.53 2.81 -8.14
N ASP A 237 23.71 2.16 -7.31
CA ASP A 237 23.47 2.55 -5.91
C ASP A 237 24.64 2.18 -4.99
N VAL A 238 25.36 1.10 -5.28
CA VAL A 238 26.63 0.77 -4.62
C VAL A 238 27.68 1.83 -4.97
N VAL A 239 27.82 2.20 -6.24
CA VAL A 239 28.76 3.24 -6.68
C VAL A 239 28.44 4.61 -6.07
N ARG A 240 27.16 4.95 -5.85
CA ARG A 240 26.77 6.18 -5.16
C ARG A 240 27.13 6.19 -3.68
N ARG A 241 27.03 5.04 -2.99
CA ARG A 241 27.41 4.91 -1.57
C ARG A 241 28.92 4.88 -1.34
N CYS A 242 29.70 4.43 -2.32
CA CYS A 242 31.17 4.48 -2.27
C CYS A 242 31.75 5.88 -2.57
N ARG A 243 30.90 6.86 -2.93
CA ARG A 243 31.31 8.24 -3.27
C ARG A 243 30.90 9.27 -2.20
N GLN A 244 30.31 8.82 -1.10
CA GLN A 244 30.13 9.58 0.15
C GLN A 244 31.11 9.04 1.19
#